data_AF-A0A821MI25-F1
#
_entry.id   AF-A0A821MI25-F1
#
_cell.length_a   1.000
_cell.length_b   1.000
_cell.length_c   1.000
_cell.angle_alpha   90.00
_cell.angle_beta   90.00
_cell.angle_gamma   90.00
#
_symmetry.space_group_name_H-M   'P 1'
#
loop_
_entity.id
_entity.type
_entity.pdbx_description
1 polymer ?
#
loop_
_entity_poly.entity_id
_entity_poly.type
_entity_poly.pdbx_seq_one_letter_code
_entity_poly.pdbx_strand_id
1 'polypeptide(L)' 'MSLEDRPRSGRPLEIDIEQLKVLIEDNPRLTTSELSAMLLCNHSTIDRHLHEIGK' A
#
# COMPACT_ATOMS: atom_id res chain seq x y z
N MET A 1 7.36 -15.54 20.91
CA MET A 1 6.00 -15.00 20.64
C MET A 1 6.12 -14.13 19.40
N SER A 2 5.68 -14.63 18.24
CA SER A 2 5.68 -13.84 17.00
C SER A 2 4.64 -12.73 17.11
N LEU A 3 5.04 -11.49 16.81
CA LEU A 3 4.13 -10.37 16.59
C LEU A 3 3.42 -10.59 15.24
N GLU A 4 2.32 -11.35 15.26
CA GLU A 4 1.42 -11.45 14.11
C GLU A 4 0.62 -10.14 14.03
N ASP A 5 1.02 -9.27 13.10
CA ASP A 5 0.33 -8.02 12.80
C ASP A 5 -1.05 -8.34 12.20
N ARG A 6 -2.09 -8.24 13.01
CA ARG A 6 -3.47 -8.48 12.56
C ARG A 6 -3.99 -7.21 11.89
N PRO A 7 -4.64 -7.31 10.72
CA PRO A 7 -5.17 -6.13 10.03
C PRO A 7 -6.20 -5.42 10.92
N ARG A 8 -5.97 -4.12 11.16
CA ARG A 8 -6.81 -3.30 12.03
C ARG A 8 -8.18 -3.12 11.38
N SER A 9 -9.23 -3.49 12.11
CA SER A 9 -10.64 -3.40 11.75
C SER A 9 -11.18 -1.95 11.77
N GLY A 10 -10.47 -1.01 11.15
CA GLY A 10 -10.94 0.35 10.88
C GLY A 10 -11.54 0.44 9.48
N ARG A 11 -12.55 1.30 9.29
CA ARG A 11 -13.32 1.54 8.04
C ARG A 11 -12.51 1.19 6.78
N PRO A 12 -12.98 0.28 5.90
CA PRO A 12 -12.27 -0.08 4.68
C PRO A 12 -12.27 1.17 3.80
N LEU A 13 -11.20 1.94 3.87
CA LEU A 13 -10.81 2.75 2.75
C LEU A 13 -10.30 1.71 1.76
N GLU A 14 -11.17 1.33 0.84
CA GLU A 14 -11.02 0.34 -0.23
C GLU A 14 -9.94 0.76 -1.23
N ILE A 15 -8.80 1.22 -0.73
CA ILE A 15 -7.58 1.26 -1.51
C ILE A 15 -7.08 -0.16 -1.39
N ASP A 16 -7.08 -0.87 -2.52
CA ASP A 16 -6.58 -2.22 -2.61
C ASP A 16 -5.09 -2.20 -2.27
N ILE A 17 -4.77 -2.29 -0.99
CA ILE A 17 -3.42 -2.48 -0.47
C ILE A 17 -2.82 -3.71 -1.15
N GLU A 18 -3.65 -4.71 -1.45
CA GLU A 18 -3.26 -5.88 -2.22
C GLU A 18 -2.85 -5.51 -3.65
N GLN A 19 -3.54 -4.60 -4.35
CA GLN A 19 -3.08 -4.10 -5.66
C GLN A 19 -1.78 -3.31 -5.55
N LEU A 20 -1.62 -2.48 -4.51
CA LEU A 20 -0.36 -1.76 -4.26
C LEU A 20 0.81 -2.73 -4.05
N LYS A 21 0.62 -3.79 -3.25
CA LYS A 21 1.61 -4.84 -3.04
C LYS A 21 1.95 -5.55 -4.35
N VAL A 22 0.94 -5.96 -5.12
CA VAL A 22 1.14 -6.61 -6.43
C VAL A 22 1.95 -5.72 -7.36
N LEU A 23 1.68 -4.42 -7.43
CA LEU A 23 2.43 -3.48 -8.27
C LEU A 23 3.89 -3.34 -7.82
N ILE A 24 4.15 -3.30 -6.51
CA ILE A 24 5.51 -3.22 -5.96
C ILE A 24 6.28 -4.54 -6.15
N GLU A 25 5.60 -5.68 -6.07
CA GLU A 25 6.18 -7.00 -6.31
C GLU A 25 6.47 -7.23 -7.80
N ASP A 26 5.56 -6.84 -8.69
CA ASP A 26 5.72 -6.92 -10.14
C ASP A 26 6.82 -5.97 -10.63
N ASN A 27 6.82 -4.72 -10.13
CA ASN A 27 7.82 -3.73 -10.48
C ASN A 27 8.24 -2.86 -9.28
N PRO A 28 9.31 -3.23 -8.56
CA PRO A 28 9.79 -2.49 -7.40
C PRO A 28 10.43 -1.14 -7.74
N ARG A 29 10.52 -0.77 -9.04
CA ARG A 29 11.05 0.53 -9.49
C ARG A 29 9.96 1.58 -9.66
N LEU A 30 8.69 1.22 -9.51
CA LEU A 30 7.59 2.17 -9.60
C LEU A 30 7.71 3.23 -8.49
N THR A 31 7.52 4.48 -8.90
CA THR A 31 7.53 5.63 -8.00
C THR A 31 6.16 5.81 -7.35
N THR A 32 6.14 6.51 -6.22
CA THR A 32 4.91 6.88 -5.50
C THR A 32 3.91 7.64 -6.39
N SER A 33 4.40 8.41 -7.38
CA SER A 33 3.56 9.10 -8.37
C SER A 33 2.95 8.18 -9.41
N GLU A 34 3.68 7.16 -9.84
CA GLU A 34 3.13 6.17 -10.77
C GLU A 34 2.09 5.31 -10.07
N LEU A 35 2.37 4.91 -8.82
CA LEU A 35 1.44 4.14 -8.00
C LEU A 35 0.15 4.94 -7.70
N SER A 36 0.25 6.24 -7.39
CA SER A 36 -0.93 7.09 -7.20
C SER A 36 -1.76 7.24 -8.47
N ALA A 37 -1.12 7.35 -9.63
CA ALA A 37 -1.79 7.42 -10.92
C ALA A 37 -2.45 6.08 -11.32
N MET A 38 -1.80 4.95 -11.06
CA MET A 38 -2.31 3.61 -11.37
C MET A 38 -3.48 3.22 -10.46
N LEU A 39 -3.40 3.55 -9.17
CA LEU A 39 -4.41 3.20 -8.16
C LEU A 39 -5.45 4.30 -7.98
N LEU A 40 -5.35 5.40 -8.73
CA LEU A 40 -6.21 6.58 -8.65
C LEU A 40 -6.42 7.08 -7.21
N CYS A 41 -5.36 6.99 -6.40
CA CYS A 41 -5.41 7.33 -4.98
C CYS A 41 -4.39 8.43 -4.65
N ASN A 42 -4.59 9.12 -3.53
CA ASN A 42 -3.69 10.19 -3.14
C ASN A 42 -2.32 9.68 -2.74
N HIS A 43 -1.28 10.49 -2.99
CA HIS A 43 0.10 10.20 -2.58
C HIS A 43 0.23 9.92 -1.09
N SER A 44 -0.52 10.64 -0.25
CA SER A 44 -0.53 10.43 1.20
C SER A 44 -1.05 9.04 1.59
N THR A 45 -1.90 8.44 0.77
CA THR A 45 -2.35 7.08 1.01
C THR A 45 -1.32 6.04 0.60
N ILE A 46 -0.67 6.23 -0.56
CA ILE A 46 0.46 5.38 -0.95
C ILE A 46 1.57 5.44 0.10
N ASP A 47 1.97 6.62 0.53
CA ASP A 47 3.04 6.82 1.53
C ASP A 47 2.73 6.11 2.86
N ARG A 48 1.50 6.29 3.37
CA ARG A 48 1.04 5.58 4.57
C ARG A 48 1.12 4.07 4.41
N HIS A 49 0.70 3.55 3.26
CA HIS A 49 0.71 2.11 3.02
C HIS A 49 2.12 1.55 2.77
N LEU A 50 3.00 2.30 2.11
CA LEU A 50 4.42 1.97 2.00
C LEU A 50 5.06 1.85 3.40
N HIS A 51 4.74 2.80 4.28
CA HIS A 51 5.20 2.76 5.67
C HIS A 51 4.64 1.55 6.44
N GLU A 52 3.36 1.20 6.24
CA GLU A 52 2.73 0.01 6.84
C GLU A 52 3.38 -1.30 6.38
N ILE A 53 3.86 -1.39 5.13
CA ILE A 53 4.57 -2.58 4.61
C ILE A 53 6.09 -2.57 4.87
N GLY A 54 6.61 -1.53 5.55
CA GLY A 54 8.03 -1.40 5.87
C GLY A 54 8.94 -1.06 4.69
N LYS A 55 8.41 -0.36 3.68
CA LYS A 55 9.14 0.14 2.51
C LYS A 55 9.50 1.61 2.61
#